data_AF-A0A6N2X607-F1
#
_entry.id   AF-A0A6N2X607-F1
#
_cell.length_a   1.000
_cell.length_b   1.000
_cell.length_c   1.000
_cell.angle_alpha   90.00
_cell.angle_beta   90.00
_cell.angle_gamma   90.00
#
_symmetry.space_group_name_H-M   'P 1'
#
loop_
_entity.id
_entity.type
_entity.pdbx_description
1 polymer ?
#
loop_
_entity_poly.entity_id
_entity_poly.type
_entity_poly.pdbx_seq_one_letter_code
_entity_poly.pdbx_strand_id
1 'polypeptide(L)'
;MKAKMMYMFGLLAAFTLTACSDNESEPSIVTVESISISPLSISLERDKTYQLQAEVTPKEATEKKVSWSSSDTQVATVSENGLVTGVNRGTATVTATAGGKSATCQVTVTWEVQSVTVSPATLTMTKVGETVQLTATVAPEGAGEAVWSSSDEAVATVSSEGLVTAVGQGNAIITATAGEKTATCEVTVEISIVEVEDGQATVQLGGGSQEELAEAVSKAAQEGVTRFVLVGDYSGVGRWTTNIFNGIKAEVIDFSGVTDWPVNEDGLASVDANAFYTYEGPDFTGIQKVVLPKEVQAIGGYAFYKCTGLKSVIAPGVQVVDQGAFSGCSSLTEVEMRGVQKVGVVAFSSCSQLTKVNMPELTEIGNSGFSYTSLTKVDLPNVTTVGGSAFSTCKQLTEVNLPKVTTIGEIADEDATSRIGGTFNYCSKLEKVYLPEVTTLGDMAFSGCKALKEIELPEATEIGLSALMNCSSLVSVRLPKATYFGRDVFTSCEALSQLYLLAEGGISVQNTTFGSADSIAKNVDFTLNANKKGETWNEFWQREEWKGHAWKSISFAEN
;
A
#
# COMPACT_ATOMS: atom_id res chain seq x y z
N MET A 1 51.07 -21.09 -30.93
CA MET A 1 51.70 -22.41 -31.23
C MET A 1 53.22 -22.30 -31.13
N LYS A 2 53.98 -23.40 -31.24
CA LYS A 2 55.44 -23.47 -31.02
C LYS A 2 56.28 -23.20 -32.29
N ALA A 3 57.35 -22.41 -32.18
CA ALA A 3 58.65 -22.48 -32.91
C ALA A 3 59.55 -21.33 -32.39
N LYS A 4 60.85 -21.41 -32.05
CA LYS A 4 61.95 -22.41 -32.14
C LYS A 4 62.91 -22.34 -33.37
N MET A 5 63.79 -21.34 -33.38
CA MET A 5 65.20 -21.36 -33.88
C MET A 5 66.03 -20.42 -32.96
N MET A 6 67.31 -20.59 -32.61
CA MET A 6 68.41 -21.53 -32.94
C MET A 6 69.19 -21.27 -34.24
N TYR A 7 70.35 -20.61 -34.13
CA TYR A 7 71.46 -20.49 -35.12
C TYR A 7 72.78 -20.10 -34.41
N MET A 8 73.93 -20.02 -35.12
CA MET A 8 74.99 -21.04 -35.01
C MET A 8 76.39 -20.54 -35.47
N PHE A 9 77.36 -20.44 -34.54
CA PHE A 9 78.82 -20.26 -34.77
C PHE A 9 79.58 -20.74 -33.50
N GLY A 10 80.76 -21.39 -33.47
CA GLY A 10 81.72 -21.78 -34.52
C GLY A 10 82.82 -20.74 -34.77
N LEU A 11 84.14 -21.00 -34.88
CA LEU A 11 85.05 -22.17 -34.71
C LEU A 11 86.52 -21.58 -34.80
N LEU A 12 87.70 -22.18 -34.50
CA LEU A 12 88.22 -23.48 -34.03
C LEU A 12 89.70 -23.28 -33.55
N ALA A 13 90.26 -24.18 -32.70
CA ALA A 13 91.71 -24.50 -32.54
C ALA A 13 92.70 -23.44 -31.93
N ALA A 14 93.88 -23.81 -31.35
CA ALA A 14 94.39 -25.06 -30.75
C ALA A 14 95.75 -24.84 -30.01
N PHE A 15 96.21 -25.86 -29.25
CA PHE A 15 97.51 -25.99 -28.55
C PHE A 15 97.78 -25.02 -27.37
N THR A 16 98.58 -25.34 -26.33
CA THR A 16 99.48 -26.49 -26.10
C THR A 16 99.39 -27.02 -24.66
N LEU A 17 99.88 -28.23 -24.40
CA LEU A 17 99.95 -28.86 -23.07
C LEU A 17 101.17 -28.37 -22.25
N THR A 18 101.02 -28.23 -20.93
CA THR A 18 101.86 -28.84 -19.85
C THR A 18 101.72 -28.03 -18.55
N ALA A 19 101.62 -28.73 -17.41
CA ALA A 19 101.52 -28.08 -16.10
C ALA A 19 102.87 -27.52 -15.61
N CYS A 20 102.84 -26.36 -14.95
CA CYS A 20 103.83 -25.95 -13.97
C CYS A 20 103.08 -25.49 -12.71
N SER A 21 103.73 -25.55 -11.56
CA SER A 21 103.14 -25.15 -10.28
C SER A 21 103.12 -23.64 -10.13
N ASP A 22 101.96 -23.08 -9.79
CA ASP A 22 101.88 -21.98 -8.84
C ASP A 22 100.66 -22.15 -7.93
N ASN A 23 100.83 -21.82 -6.66
CA ASN A 23 99.81 -22.01 -5.62
C ASN A 23 98.98 -20.73 -5.49
N GLU A 24 98.22 -20.39 -6.54
CA GLU A 24 97.24 -19.31 -6.46
C GLU A 24 96.17 -19.68 -5.43
N SER A 25 96.14 -18.93 -4.33
CA SER A 25 95.11 -19.06 -3.31
C SER A 25 93.74 -18.68 -3.90
N GLU A 26 92.78 -19.59 -3.83
CA GLU A 26 91.37 -19.25 -4.07
C GLU A 26 91.01 -18.02 -3.21
N PRO A 27 90.39 -16.97 -3.79
CA PRO A 27 90.10 -15.75 -3.04
C PRO A 27 89.11 -16.06 -1.91
N SER A 28 89.54 -15.86 -0.67
CA SER A 28 88.76 -16.20 0.52
C SER A 28 87.42 -15.46 0.53
N ILE A 29 86.32 -16.19 0.31
CA ILE A 29 84.97 -15.63 0.27
C ILE A 29 84.58 -15.19 1.68
N VAL A 30 84.48 -13.87 1.88
CA VAL A 30 83.96 -13.27 3.11
C VAL A 30 82.46 -13.09 2.91
N THR A 31 81.65 -13.93 3.56
CA THR A 31 80.20 -13.89 3.47
C THR A 31 79.61 -12.67 4.19
N VAL A 32 78.46 -12.19 3.72
CA VAL A 32 77.71 -11.12 4.42
C VAL A 32 77.05 -11.70 5.68
N GLU A 33 77.44 -11.18 6.83
CA GLU A 33 76.83 -11.54 8.11
C GLU A 33 75.48 -10.84 8.27
N SER A 34 75.45 -9.53 7.98
CA SER A 34 74.26 -8.68 8.05
C SER A 34 74.34 -7.48 7.10
N ILE A 35 73.17 -6.89 6.84
CA ILE A 35 73.00 -5.59 6.21
C ILE A 35 72.10 -4.74 7.11
N SER A 36 72.32 -3.44 7.17
CA SER A 36 71.45 -2.46 7.83
C SER A 36 70.92 -1.44 6.82
N ILE A 37 69.81 -0.77 7.15
CA ILE A 37 69.39 0.48 6.49
C ILE A 37 69.24 1.56 7.56
N SER A 38 69.59 2.80 7.22
CA SER A 38 69.27 3.97 8.02
C SER A 38 68.62 5.06 7.15
N PRO A 39 67.54 5.72 7.64
CA PRO A 39 66.74 5.37 8.82
C PRO A 39 65.79 4.17 8.54
N LEU A 40 65.21 3.58 9.58
CA LEU A 40 64.25 2.46 9.47
C LEU A 40 62.86 2.88 8.97
N SER A 41 62.54 4.17 8.99
CA SER A 41 61.37 4.73 8.32
C SER A 41 61.62 6.16 7.84
N ILE A 42 60.91 6.56 6.79
CA ILE A 42 60.88 7.92 6.25
C ILE A 42 59.45 8.34 5.92
N SER A 43 59.19 9.65 5.97
CA SER A 43 58.00 10.27 5.41
C SER A 43 58.41 11.20 4.28
N LEU A 44 57.72 11.14 3.14
CA LEU A 44 57.99 11.94 1.95
C LEU A 44 56.69 12.51 1.38
N GLU A 45 56.70 13.79 0.99
CA GLU A 45 55.70 14.28 0.03
C GLU A 45 55.93 13.61 -1.34
N ARG A 46 54.89 13.55 -2.17
CA ARG A 46 55.02 13.13 -3.58
C ARG A 46 56.10 13.92 -4.33
N ASP A 47 56.78 13.25 -5.26
CA ASP A 47 57.86 13.75 -6.13
C ASP A 47 59.11 14.24 -5.36
N LYS A 48 59.15 14.07 -4.02
CA LYS A 48 60.36 14.24 -3.22
C LYS A 48 61.15 12.94 -3.14
N THR A 49 62.44 13.08 -2.87
CA THR A 49 63.39 11.96 -2.82
C THR A 49 64.11 11.88 -1.48
N TYR A 50 64.44 10.66 -1.04
CA TYR A 50 65.33 10.41 0.10
C TYR A 50 66.41 9.40 -0.27
N GLN A 51 67.67 9.70 0.01
CA GLN A 51 68.78 8.76 -0.16
C GLN A 51 68.89 7.88 1.07
N LEU A 52 68.42 6.62 0.98
CA LEU A 52 68.65 5.65 2.05
C LEU A 52 70.14 5.26 2.09
N GLN A 53 70.65 5.03 3.30
CA GLN A 53 71.99 4.49 3.52
C GLN A 53 71.88 3.01 3.89
N ALA A 54 72.70 2.16 3.27
CA ALA A 54 72.81 0.76 3.64
C ALA A 54 74.27 0.39 3.92
N GLU A 55 74.53 -0.31 5.02
CA GLU A 55 75.87 -0.76 5.40
C GLU A 55 75.90 -2.29 5.47
N VAL A 56 76.90 -2.89 4.82
CA VAL A 56 77.11 -4.34 4.74
C VAL A 56 78.23 -4.72 5.71
N THR A 57 77.98 -5.71 6.57
CA THR A 57 78.92 -6.18 7.59
C THR A 57 79.31 -7.65 7.33
N PRO A 58 80.60 -8.00 7.39
CA PRO A 58 81.78 -7.13 7.52
C PRO A 58 82.06 -6.32 6.24
N LYS A 59 82.83 -5.22 6.35
CA LYS A 59 83.12 -4.32 5.22
C LYS A 59 83.94 -4.96 4.08
N GLU A 60 84.69 -6.01 4.43
CA GLU A 60 85.47 -6.83 3.49
C GLU A 60 84.64 -7.92 2.80
N ALA A 61 83.31 -7.97 3.02
CA ALA A 61 82.44 -8.97 2.39
C ALA A 61 82.54 -8.95 0.86
N THR A 62 82.65 -10.13 0.26
CA THR A 62 82.86 -10.32 -1.18
C THR A 62 81.63 -9.90 -1.98
N GLU A 63 80.42 -10.24 -1.50
CA GLU A 63 79.14 -9.94 -2.16
C GLU A 63 78.51 -8.59 -1.70
N LYS A 64 79.34 -7.56 -1.54
CA LYS A 64 78.91 -6.23 -1.04
C LYS A 64 78.07 -5.37 -2.01
N LYS A 65 77.62 -5.89 -3.17
CA LYS A 65 76.70 -5.16 -4.04
C LYS A 65 75.30 -5.19 -3.42
N VAL A 66 74.86 -4.05 -2.88
CA VAL A 66 73.48 -3.85 -2.46
C VAL A 66 72.57 -3.80 -3.69
N SER A 67 71.46 -4.53 -3.62
CA SER A 67 70.32 -4.46 -4.55
C SER A 67 69.11 -3.89 -3.80
N TRP A 68 68.29 -3.10 -4.49
CA TRP A 68 67.16 -2.38 -3.91
C TRP A 68 65.84 -2.79 -4.57
N SER A 69 64.77 -2.87 -3.80
CA SER A 69 63.40 -3.07 -4.27
C SER A 69 62.39 -2.30 -3.42
N SER A 70 61.22 -2.00 -3.97
CA SER A 70 60.06 -1.47 -3.23
C SER A 70 58.93 -2.49 -3.28
N SER A 71 58.17 -2.63 -2.20
CA SER A 71 56.97 -3.49 -2.16
C SER A 71 55.82 -2.96 -3.02
N ASP A 72 55.76 -1.64 -3.24
CA ASP A 72 54.80 -1.01 -4.13
C ASP A 72 55.43 0.22 -4.82
N THR A 73 55.70 0.08 -6.11
CA THR A 73 56.27 1.13 -6.96
C THR A 73 55.25 2.19 -7.39
N GLN A 74 53.95 1.97 -7.18
CA GLN A 74 52.93 3.01 -7.36
C GLN A 74 52.89 3.95 -6.15
N VAL A 75 53.26 3.49 -4.95
CA VAL A 75 53.42 4.34 -3.76
C VAL A 75 54.81 4.98 -3.74
N ALA A 76 55.89 4.21 -3.80
CA ALA A 76 57.26 4.74 -3.81
C ALA A 76 58.21 3.88 -4.65
N THR A 77 59.02 4.52 -5.48
CA THR A 77 60.10 3.84 -6.24
C THR A 77 61.44 3.94 -5.50
N VAL A 78 62.35 3.02 -5.79
CA VAL A 78 63.76 3.09 -5.36
C VAL A 78 64.65 2.74 -6.54
N SER A 79 65.75 3.48 -6.71
CA SER A 79 66.72 3.26 -7.78
C SER A 79 67.92 2.41 -7.32
N GLU A 80 68.79 2.00 -8.26
CA GLU A 80 69.92 1.08 -7.98
C GLU A 80 70.90 1.58 -6.90
N ASN A 81 70.93 2.87 -6.58
CA ASN A 81 71.80 3.44 -5.55
C ASN A 81 71.09 3.68 -4.19
N GLY A 82 69.82 3.32 -4.05
CA GLY A 82 69.05 3.54 -2.81
C GLY A 82 68.35 4.90 -2.69
N LEU A 83 68.38 5.74 -3.74
CA LEU A 83 67.53 6.92 -3.81
C LEU A 83 66.07 6.49 -4.00
N VAL A 84 65.24 6.77 -2.99
CA VAL A 84 63.79 6.56 -2.97
C VAL A 84 63.08 7.81 -3.51
N THR A 85 61.99 7.65 -4.23
CA THR A 85 61.09 8.73 -4.70
C THR A 85 59.64 8.42 -4.35
N GLY A 86 58.92 9.35 -3.72
CA GLY A 86 57.49 9.22 -3.43
C GLY A 86 56.63 9.45 -4.69
N VAL A 87 55.63 8.61 -4.94
CA VAL A 87 54.84 8.59 -6.19
C VAL A 87 53.35 8.83 -5.94
N ASN A 88 52.69 8.05 -5.08
CA ASN A 88 51.30 8.25 -4.67
C ASN A 88 51.15 8.06 -3.16
N ARG A 89 50.08 8.61 -2.59
CA ARG A 89 49.78 8.53 -1.16
C ARG A 89 49.65 7.07 -0.70
N GLY A 90 50.38 6.67 0.34
CA GLY A 90 50.35 5.30 0.86
C GLY A 90 51.57 4.93 1.70
N THR A 91 51.78 3.64 1.92
CA THR A 91 52.98 3.10 2.57
C THR A 91 53.59 1.97 1.74
N ALA A 92 54.90 2.03 1.53
CA ALA A 92 55.69 1.00 0.85
C ALA A 92 56.88 0.57 1.72
N THR A 93 57.35 -0.66 1.54
CA THR A 93 58.58 -1.14 2.19
C THR A 93 59.69 -1.20 1.16
N VAL A 94 60.73 -0.38 1.36
CA VAL A 94 61.96 -0.44 0.56
C VAL A 94 62.93 -1.41 1.21
N THR A 95 63.41 -2.38 0.44
CA THR A 95 64.29 -3.47 0.90
C THR A 95 65.65 -3.35 0.25
N ALA A 96 66.72 -3.37 1.05
CA ALA A 96 68.10 -3.50 0.61
C ALA A 96 68.55 -4.94 0.83
N THR A 97 69.17 -5.57 -0.18
CA THR A 97 69.62 -6.97 -0.13
C THR A 97 71.06 -7.12 -0.64
N ALA A 98 71.92 -7.79 0.13
CA ALA A 98 73.30 -8.14 -0.23
C ALA A 98 73.68 -9.49 0.41
N GLY A 99 74.41 -10.36 -0.31
CA GLY A 99 74.86 -11.67 0.18
C GLY A 99 73.77 -12.56 0.81
N GLY A 100 72.54 -12.50 0.28
CA GLY A 100 71.38 -13.23 0.81
C GLY A 100 70.81 -12.69 2.13
N LYS A 101 71.31 -11.55 2.64
CA LYS A 101 70.77 -10.83 3.80
C LYS A 101 69.96 -9.62 3.32
N SER A 102 68.90 -9.29 4.05
CA SER A 102 68.03 -8.15 3.74
C SER A 102 67.77 -7.26 4.97
N ALA A 103 67.61 -5.96 4.72
CA ALA A 103 67.10 -4.98 5.69
C ALA A 103 66.02 -4.12 5.02
N THR A 104 65.18 -3.46 5.80
CA THR A 104 64.00 -2.73 5.32
C THR A 104 63.88 -1.33 5.90
N CYS A 105 63.28 -0.44 5.10
CA CYS A 105 62.82 0.89 5.51
C CYS A 105 61.35 1.04 5.13
N GLN A 106 60.52 1.52 6.07
CA GLN A 106 59.13 1.88 5.78
C GLN A 106 59.07 3.30 5.20
N VAL A 107 58.58 3.41 3.97
CA VAL A 107 58.39 4.67 3.25
C VAL A 107 56.92 5.03 3.29
N THR A 108 56.57 6.06 4.06
CA THR A 108 55.24 6.68 4.02
C THR A 108 55.27 7.82 3.01
N VAL A 109 54.35 7.82 2.05
CA VAL A 109 54.18 8.94 1.11
C VAL A 109 52.93 9.71 1.50
N THR A 110 53.12 10.96 1.89
CA THR A 110 52.03 11.89 2.22
C THR A 110 51.62 12.69 1.00
N TRP A 111 50.33 12.97 0.90
CA TRP A 111 49.77 13.87 -0.09
C TRP A 111 48.59 14.58 0.55
N GLU A 112 48.78 15.84 0.91
CA GLU A 112 47.76 16.65 1.57
C GLU A 112 46.87 17.35 0.53
N VAL A 113 45.59 17.49 0.84
CA VAL A 113 44.64 18.23 0.01
C VAL A 113 44.89 19.72 0.20
N GLN A 114 45.29 20.39 -0.87
CA GLN A 114 45.56 21.83 -0.89
C GLN A 114 44.26 22.61 -1.04
N SER A 115 43.36 22.16 -1.92
CA SER A 115 42.00 22.69 -2.07
C SER A 115 41.00 21.64 -2.57
N VAL A 116 39.72 21.95 -2.37
CA VAL A 116 38.58 21.33 -3.05
C VAL A 116 37.83 22.45 -3.77
N THR A 117 37.22 22.16 -4.91
CA THR A 117 36.23 23.03 -5.55
C THR A 117 35.00 22.21 -5.95
N VAL A 118 33.83 22.85 -5.99
CA VAL A 118 32.58 22.25 -6.46
C VAL A 118 32.08 23.07 -7.66
N SER A 119 31.53 22.38 -8.66
CA SER A 119 30.93 22.99 -9.85
C SER A 119 29.62 22.27 -10.23
N PRO A 120 28.52 23.00 -10.51
CA PRO A 120 28.35 24.45 -10.30
C PRO A 120 28.41 24.84 -8.82
N ALA A 121 28.70 26.11 -8.53
CA ALA A 121 28.76 26.66 -7.17
C ALA A 121 27.40 27.12 -6.62
N THR A 122 26.41 27.28 -7.50
CA THR A 122 25.00 27.50 -7.14
C THR A 122 24.11 26.67 -8.06
N LEU A 123 22.93 26.31 -7.59
CA LEU A 123 21.96 25.48 -8.31
C LEU A 123 20.54 25.92 -7.97
N THR A 124 19.69 26.10 -8.98
CA THR A 124 18.25 26.31 -8.82
C THR A 124 17.52 25.13 -9.43
N MET A 125 16.60 24.54 -8.65
CA MET A 125 15.76 23.40 -9.05
C MET A 125 14.30 23.77 -8.85
N THR A 126 13.39 23.22 -9.66
CA THR A 126 11.99 23.68 -9.77
C THR A 126 10.95 22.60 -9.54
N LYS A 127 11.36 21.32 -9.50
CA LYS A 127 10.44 20.18 -9.33
C LYS A 127 11.01 19.15 -8.35
N VAL A 128 10.14 18.53 -7.54
CA VAL A 128 10.51 17.39 -6.68
C VAL A 128 11.02 16.24 -7.56
N GLY A 129 12.12 15.60 -7.16
CA GLY A 129 12.75 14.53 -7.94
C GLY A 129 13.56 15.01 -9.15
N GLU A 130 13.68 16.33 -9.37
CA GLU A 130 14.68 16.88 -10.30
C GLU A 130 16.09 16.52 -9.79
N THR A 131 17.02 16.22 -10.70
CA THR A 131 18.38 15.76 -10.36
C THR A 131 19.45 16.50 -11.14
N VAL A 132 20.54 16.90 -10.47
CA VAL A 132 21.71 17.54 -11.10
C VAL A 132 23.00 17.01 -10.50
N GLN A 133 23.94 16.61 -11.37
CA GLN A 133 25.25 16.12 -10.97
C GLN A 133 26.19 17.29 -10.65
N LEU A 134 26.66 17.37 -9.40
CA LEU A 134 27.77 18.25 -9.03
C LEU A 134 29.11 17.56 -9.32
N THR A 135 30.14 18.33 -9.62
CA THR A 135 31.52 17.85 -9.77
C THR A 135 32.40 18.44 -8.68
N ALA A 136 32.99 17.59 -7.83
CA ALA A 136 34.04 17.99 -6.91
C ALA A 136 35.42 17.76 -7.55
N THR A 137 36.29 18.76 -7.52
CA THR A 137 37.70 18.64 -7.94
C THR A 137 38.59 18.77 -6.71
N VAL A 138 39.37 17.73 -6.39
CA VAL A 138 40.35 17.74 -5.29
C VAL A 138 41.73 18.05 -5.87
N ALA A 139 42.41 19.05 -5.32
CA ALA A 139 43.75 19.46 -5.75
C ALA A 139 44.80 19.25 -4.64
N PRO A 140 45.99 18.70 -4.97
CA PRO A 140 46.37 18.15 -6.27
C PRO A 140 45.65 16.82 -6.58
N GLU A 141 45.52 16.49 -7.87
CA GLU A 141 44.83 15.28 -8.36
C GLU A 141 45.40 14.01 -7.70
N GLY A 142 44.57 13.23 -7.00
CA GLY A 142 44.98 12.00 -6.31
C GLY A 142 45.38 12.17 -4.83
N ALA A 143 45.32 13.38 -4.26
CA ALA A 143 45.54 13.58 -2.82
C ALA A 143 44.48 12.89 -1.92
N GLY A 144 43.25 12.79 -2.43
CA GLY A 144 42.12 12.12 -1.78
C GLY A 144 40.84 12.27 -2.59
N GLU A 145 39.77 11.64 -2.10
CA GLU A 145 38.42 11.70 -2.69
C GLU A 145 37.54 12.68 -1.88
N ALA A 146 36.46 13.17 -2.50
CA ALA A 146 35.50 14.04 -1.86
C ALA A 146 34.34 13.25 -1.24
N VAL A 147 34.06 13.51 0.03
CA VAL A 147 32.87 13.02 0.75
C VAL A 147 31.82 14.12 0.72
N TRP A 148 30.58 13.77 0.34
CA TRP A 148 29.47 14.70 0.21
C TRP A 148 28.54 14.69 1.43
N SER A 149 27.92 15.83 1.71
CA SER A 149 26.81 15.96 2.69
C SER A 149 25.88 17.11 2.31
N SER A 150 24.59 17.01 2.64
CA SER A 150 23.65 18.15 2.62
C SER A 150 23.58 18.83 3.99
N SER A 151 23.25 20.12 4.02
CA SER A 151 22.83 20.81 5.25
C SER A 151 21.37 20.56 5.62
N ASP A 152 20.53 20.18 4.64
CA ASP A 152 19.11 19.91 4.81
C ASP A 152 18.64 18.91 3.75
N GLU A 153 18.46 17.65 4.16
CA GLU A 153 18.01 16.56 3.31
C GLU A 153 16.50 16.59 3.01
N ALA A 154 15.71 17.40 3.73
CA ALA A 154 14.30 17.62 3.40
C ALA A 154 14.14 18.64 2.23
N VAL A 155 15.14 19.48 1.99
CA VAL A 155 15.21 20.35 0.80
C VAL A 155 15.93 19.64 -0.35
N ALA A 156 17.15 19.12 -0.13
CA ALA A 156 17.92 18.43 -1.17
C ALA A 156 18.87 17.37 -0.59
N THR A 157 18.88 16.18 -1.21
CA THR A 157 19.83 15.09 -0.89
C THR A 157 20.99 15.05 -1.89
N VAL A 158 22.08 14.36 -1.55
CA VAL A 158 23.25 14.17 -2.43
C VAL A 158 23.81 12.75 -2.31
N SER A 159 24.17 12.12 -3.43
CA SER A 159 24.79 10.78 -3.45
C SER A 159 26.29 10.81 -3.14
N SER A 160 26.90 9.63 -2.92
CA SER A 160 28.36 9.47 -2.78
C SER A 160 29.15 9.97 -4.00
N GLU A 161 28.52 10.06 -5.16
CA GLU A 161 29.10 10.53 -6.42
C GLU A 161 28.83 12.02 -6.68
N GLY A 162 28.05 12.70 -5.81
CA GLY A 162 27.70 14.11 -5.96
C GLY A 162 26.43 14.38 -6.78
N LEU A 163 25.57 13.36 -7.01
CA LEU A 163 24.27 13.56 -7.66
C LEU A 163 23.29 14.16 -6.66
N VAL A 164 22.88 15.41 -6.87
CA VAL A 164 21.92 16.13 -6.04
C VAL A 164 20.50 15.86 -6.53
N THR A 165 19.57 15.64 -5.59
CA THR A 165 18.13 15.45 -5.87
C THR A 165 17.31 16.44 -5.06
N ALA A 166 16.39 17.16 -5.70
CA ALA A 166 15.44 18.05 -5.03
C ALA A 166 14.34 17.24 -4.31
N VAL A 167 14.10 17.58 -3.04
CA VAL A 167 13.14 16.88 -2.15
C VAL A 167 11.97 17.79 -1.76
N GLY A 168 12.22 19.05 -1.42
CA GLY A 168 11.21 20.00 -0.96
C GLY A 168 11.64 21.46 -1.12
N GLN A 169 10.70 22.40 -1.00
CA GLN A 169 10.95 23.83 -1.22
C GLN A 169 11.86 24.42 -0.13
N GLY A 170 12.87 25.20 -0.52
CA GLY A 170 13.77 25.87 0.42
C GLY A 170 15.20 26.07 -0.09
N ASN A 171 16.15 26.14 0.84
CA ASN A 171 17.58 26.31 0.55
C ASN A 171 18.42 25.26 1.30
N ALA A 172 19.36 24.63 0.61
CA ALA A 172 20.33 23.69 1.18
C ALA A 172 21.76 24.01 0.71
N ILE A 173 22.75 23.64 1.51
CA ILE A 173 24.17 23.76 1.17
C ILE A 173 24.76 22.36 1.02
N ILE A 174 25.07 21.98 -0.21
CA ILE A 174 25.73 20.70 -0.51
C ILE A 174 27.23 20.91 -0.37
N THR A 175 27.87 20.15 0.51
CA THR A 175 29.29 20.31 0.86
C THR A 175 30.10 19.11 0.39
N ALA A 176 31.19 19.35 -0.35
CA ALA A 176 32.22 18.37 -0.65
C ALA A 176 33.41 18.57 0.31
N THR A 177 33.84 17.51 0.98
CA THR A 177 34.95 17.52 1.95
C THR A 177 36.04 16.55 1.54
N ALA A 178 37.30 16.99 1.46
CA ALA A 178 38.46 16.12 1.26
C ALA A 178 39.62 16.56 2.18
N GLY A 179 40.04 15.67 3.08
CA GLY A 179 40.96 16.05 4.16
C GLY A 179 40.34 17.13 5.06
N GLU A 180 41.09 18.20 5.33
CA GLU A 180 40.61 19.38 6.07
C GLU A 180 40.02 20.49 5.16
N LYS A 181 39.83 20.21 3.87
CA LYS A 181 39.34 21.21 2.89
C LYS A 181 37.90 20.92 2.50
N THR A 182 37.09 21.97 2.41
CA THR A 182 35.70 21.92 1.97
C THR A 182 35.46 22.87 0.80
N ALA A 183 34.45 22.57 -0.01
CA ALA A 183 33.82 23.51 -0.94
C ALA A 183 32.33 23.19 -1.05
N THR A 184 31.52 24.18 -1.44
CA THR A 184 30.06 24.14 -1.32
C THR A 184 29.35 24.48 -2.63
N CYS A 185 28.16 23.95 -2.80
CA CYS A 185 27.14 24.43 -3.74
C CYS A 185 25.93 24.93 -2.95
N GLU A 186 25.49 26.16 -3.21
CA GLU A 186 24.22 26.68 -2.68
C GLU A 186 23.07 26.22 -3.57
N VAL A 187 22.15 25.42 -3.03
CA VAL A 187 20.98 24.88 -3.73
C VAL A 187 19.73 25.62 -3.28
N THR A 188 18.96 26.13 -4.24
CA THR A 188 17.62 26.70 -4.02
C THR A 188 16.60 25.84 -4.75
N VAL A 189 15.54 25.43 -4.06
CA VAL A 189 14.45 24.63 -4.62
C VAL A 189 13.16 25.46 -4.60
N GLU A 190 12.71 25.88 -5.78
CA GLU A 190 11.55 26.75 -5.99
C GLU A 190 10.41 25.97 -6.67
N ILE A 191 9.68 25.15 -5.91
CA ILE A 191 8.61 24.31 -6.45
C ILE A 191 7.33 25.13 -6.66
N SER A 192 6.76 25.03 -7.86
CA SER A 192 5.40 25.53 -8.12
C SER A 192 4.37 24.57 -7.53
N ILE A 193 3.85 24.89 -6.34
CA ILE A 193 2.86 24.09 -5.59
C ILE A 193 1.62 23.78 -6.46
N VAL A 194 1.18 24.74 -7.27
CA VAL A 194 0.08 24.56 -8.24
C VAL A 194 0.50 25.09 -9.61
N GLU A 195 0.51 24.21 -10.61
CA GLU A 195 0.63 24.56 -12.04
C GLU A 195 -0.76 24.49 -12.68
N VAL A 196 -1.20 25.54 -13.40
CA VAL A 196 -2.53 25.59 -14.04
C VAL A 196 -2.40 25.62 -15.56
N GLU A 197 -2.99 24.63 -16.24
CA GLU A 197 -3.00 24.49 -17.70
C GLU A 197 -4.39 24.02 -18.17
N ASP A 198 -4.90 24.59 -19.26
CA ASP A 198 -6.23 24.29 -19.86
C ASP A 198 -7.43 24.24 -18.87
N GLY A 199 -7.35 24.97 -17.76
CA GLY A 199 -8.39 25.02 -16.71
C GLY A 199 -8.32 23.88 -15.67
N GLN A 200 -7.28 23.05 -15.73
CA GLN A 200 -6.92 22.07 -14.72
C GLN A 200 -5.76 22.59 -13.86
N ALA A 201 -5.81 22.35 -12.55
CA ALA A 201 -4.65 22.48 -11.67
C ALA A 201 -3.95 21.12 -11.48
N THR A 202 -2.63 21.12 -11.60
CA THR A 202 -1.76 20.05 -11.09
C THR A 202 -1.16 20.53 -9.77
N VAL A 203 -1.37 19.79 -8.68
CA VAL A 203 -0.93 20.14 -7.32
C VAL A 203 0.21 19.20 -6.91
N GLN A 204 1.34 19.79 -6.53
CA GLN A 204 2.53 19.07 -6.05
C GLN A 204 2.46 18.92 -4.52
N LEU A 205 2.09 17.74 -4.03
CA LEU A 205 1.82 17.50 -2.60
C LEU A 205 3.07 17.60 -1.71
N GLY A 206 4.26 17.37 -2.26
CA GLY A 206 5.54 17.65 -1.60
C GLY A 206 6.08 19.07 -1.85
N GLY A 207 5.29 19.96 -2.45
CA GLY A 207 5.76 21.26 -2.93
C GLY A 207 5.95 22.35 -1.87
N GLY A 208 5.40 22.19 -0.67
CA GLY A 208 5.45 23.18 0.41
C GLY A 208 4.75 22.66 1.66
N SER A 209 4.52 23.54 2.65
CA SER A 209 3.77 23.16 3.85
C SER A 209 2.28 22.93 3.56
N GLN A 210 1.61 22.21 4.48
CA GLN A 210 0.17 21.93 4.40
C GLN A 210 -0.70 23.20 4.32
N GLU A 211 -0.23 24.30 4.91
CA GLU A 211 -0.92 25.59 4.93
C GLU A 211 -0.75 26.34 3.60
N GLU A 212 0.46 26.31 3.02
CA GLU A 212 0.75 26.84 1.68
C GLU A 212 0.02 26.06 0.58
N LEU A 213 -0.06 24.72 0.71
CA LEU A 213 -0.87 23.85 -0.15
C LEU A 213 -2.35 24.22 -0.13
N ALA A 214 -2.93 24.39 1.06
CA ALA A 214 -4.34 24.77 1.22
C ALA A 214 -4.63 26.19 0.67
N GLU A 215 -3.72 27.15 0.88
CA GLU A 215 -3.86 28.49 0.28
C GLU A 215 -3.77 28.45 -1.24
N ALA A 216 -2.82 27.71 -1.82
CA ALA A 216 -2.63 27.59 -3.26
C ALA A 216 -3.83 26.91 -3.96
N VAL A 217 -4.37 25.81 -3.39
CA VAL A 217 -5.58 25.15 -3.90
C VAL A 217 -6.80 26.05 -3.76
N SER A 218 -6.96 26.75 -2.63
CA SER A 218 -8.05 27.72 -2.42
C SER A 218 -7.99 28.88 -3.41
N LYS A 219 -6.80 29.41 -3.71
CA LYS A 219 -6.60 30.45 -4.72
C LYS A 219 -6.99 29.96 -6.11
N ALA A 220 -6.50 28.78 -6.53
CA ALA A 220 -6.84 28.22 -7.84
C ALA A 220 -8.35 27.98 -8.01
N ALA A 221 -9.03 27.52 -6.95
CA ALA A 221 -10.48 27.39 -6.93
C ALA A 221 -11.23 28.74 -7.03
N GLN A 222 -10.70 29.80 -6.40
CA GLN A 222 -11.24 31.16 -6.53
C GLN A 222 -11.01 31.76 -7.94
N GLU A 223 -9.91 31.40 -8.60
CA GLU A 223 -9.61 31.76 -9.99
C GLU A 223 -10.42 30.92 -11.01
N GLY A 224 -11.20 29.94 -10.54
CA GLY A 224 -12.21 29.21 -11.33
C GLY A 224 -11.85 27.77 -11.68
N VAL A 225 -10.74 27.23 -11.17
CA VAL A 225 -10.37 25.82 -11.40
C VAL A 225 -11.31 24.88 -10.65
N THR A 226 -11.91 23.93 -11.38
CA THR A 226 -12.77 22.88 -10.82
C THR A 226 -12.16 21.47 -10.91
N ARG A 227 -11.09 21.29 -11.69
CA ARG A 227 -10.40 20.01 -11.89
C ARG A 227 -8.99 20.05 -11.30
N PHE A 228 -8.74 19.19 -10.33
CA PHE A 228 -7.46 19.09 -9.62
C PHE A 228 -6.86 17.71 -9.83
N VAL A 229 -5.60 17.65 -10.27
CA VAL A 229 -4.77 16.43 -10.34
C VAL A 229 -3.68 16.54 -9.29
N LEU A 230 -3.51 15.49 -8.49
CA LEU A 230 -2.57 15.45 -7.38
C LEU A 230 -1.35 14.58 -7.72
N VAL A 231 -0.16 15.06 -7.35
CA VAL A 231 1.12 14.37 -7.59
C VAL A 231 1.97 14.39 -6.32
N GLY A 232 2.58 13.24 -5.98
CA GLY A 232 3.48 13.08 -4.83
C GLY A 232 2.83 12.44 -3.60
N ASP A 233 3.51 12.51 -2.46
CA ASP A 233 3.18 11.83 -1.21
C ASP A 233 1.78 12.21 -0.66
N TYR A 234 0.97 11.21 -0.32
CA TYR A 234 -0.39 11.36 0.20
C TYR A 234 -0.49 12.28 1.43
N SER A 235 0.54 12.36 2.28
CA SER A 235 0.52 13.17 3.51
C SER A 235 0.23 14.65 3.25
N GLY A 236 0.60 15.18 2.07
CA GLY A 236 0.28 16.55 1.64
C GLY A 236 -1.22 16.80 1.37
N VAL A 237 -2.06 15.76 1.22
CA VAL A 237 -3.53 15.90 1.08
C VAL A 237 -4.14 16.45 2.38
N GLY A 238 -3.60 16.04 3.52
CA GLY A 238 -4.10 16.41 4.84
C GLY A 238 -5.37 15.69 5.28
N ARG A 239 -5.91 16.13 6.43
CA ARG A 239 -7.07 15.50 7.08
C ARG A 239 -7.94 16.51 7.80
N TRP A 240 -9.24 16.26 7.85
CA TRP A 240 -10.19 17.05 8.63
C TRP A 240 -10.09 18.55 8.25
N THR A 241 -9.93 19.48 9.21
CA THR A 241 -9.81 20.92 8.93
C THR A 241 -8.57 21.32 8.13
N THR A 242 -7.50 20.51 8.11
CA THR A 242 -6.26 20.80 7.36
C THR A 242 -6.15 20.03 6.05
N ASN A 243 -7.21 19.36 5.61
CA ASN A 243 -7.30 18.81 4.25
C ASN A 243 -7.35 19.96 3.23
N ILE A 244 -6.52 19.89 2.20
CA ILE A 244 -6.33 20.96 1.20
C ILE A 244 -7.60 21.23 0.35
N PHE A 245 -8.60 20.33 0.40
CA PHE A 245 -9.90 20.48 -0.25
C PHE A 245 -11.04 20.95 0.67
N ASN A 246 -10.74 21.32 1.92
CA ASN A 246 -11.74 21.83 2.85
C ASN A 246 -12.35 23.15 2.34
N GLY A 247 -13.67 23.15 2.07
CA GLY A 247 -14.41 24.27 1.48
C GLY A 247 -14.29 24.40 -0.05
N ILE A 248 -13.59 23.48 -0.72
CA ILE A 248 -13.26 23.58 -2.15
C ILE A 248 -14.34 22.94 -3.04
N LYS A 249 -14.67 23.62 -4.15
CA LYS A 249 -15.61 23.15 -5.18
C LYS A 249 -14.88 22.44 -6.32
N ALA A 250 -14.52 21.18 -6.10
CA ALA A 250 -13.89 20.34 -7.10
C ALA A 250 -14.93 19.51 -7.89
N GLU A 251 -15.07 19.76 -9.19
CA GLU A 251 -15.78 18.86 -10.09
C GLU A 251 -15.08 17.51 -10.23
N VAL A 252 -13.74 17.50 -10.20
CA VAL A 252 -12.92 16.29 -10.11
C VAL A 252 -11.70 16.54 -9.23
N ILE A 253 -11.44 15.60 -8.31
CA ILE A 253 -10.11 15.39 -7.70
C ILE A 253 -9.57 14.06 -8.21
N ASP A 254 -8.36 14.11 -8.77
CA ASP A 254 -7.72 13.01 -9.48
C ASP A 254 -6.41 12.65 -8.77
N PHE A 255 -6.43 11.57 -7.99
CA PHE A 255 -5.32 11.11 -7.16
C PHE A 255 -4.36 10.18 -7.95
N SER A 256 -4.47 10.12 -9.28
CA SER A 256 -3.73 9.15 -10.10
C SER A 256 -2.21 9.32 -10.10
N GLY A 257 -1.68 10.48 -9.66
CA GLY A 257 -0.25 10.72 -9.43
C GLY A 257 0.20 10.65 -7.96
N VAL A 258 -0.69 10.25 -7.03
CA VAL A 258 -0.41 10.25 -5.58
C VAL A 258 0.27 8.94 -5.17
N THR A 259 1.35 9.08 -4.39
CA THR A 259 2.18 7.98 -3.89
C THR A 259 2.07 7.85 -2.36
N ASP A 260 2.74 6.85 -1.79
CA ASP A 260 2.98 6.75 -0.34
C ASP A 260 1.71 6.75 0.53
N TRP A 261 0.65 6.11 0.01
CA TRP A 261 -0.63 5.95 0.67
C TRP A 261 -0.51 5.23 2.03
N PRO A 262 -1.23 5.71 3.07
CA PRO A 262 -1.20 5.09 4.39
C PRO A 262 -1.76 3.67 4.35
N VAL A 263 -1.17 2.80 5.16
CA VAL A 263 -1.53 1.38 5.24
C VAL A 263 -2.47 1.16 6.42
N ASN A 264 -3.62 0.53 6.18
CA ASN A 264 -4.63 0.24 7.20
C ASN A 264 -4.23 -0.96 8.11
N GLU A 265 -5.07 -1.27 9.10
CA GLU A 265 -4.82 -2.37 10.05
C GLU A 265 -4.73 -3.77 9.40
N ASP A 266 -5.32 -3.96 8.21
CA ASP A 266 -5.24 -5.20 7.42
C ASP A 266 -4.00 -5.27 6.51
N GLY A 267 -3.16 -4.23 6.47
CA GLY A 267 -2.00 -4.16 5.58
C GLY A 267 -2.31 -3.65 4.16
N LEU A 268 -3.48 -3.06 3.93
CA LEU A 268 -3.92 -2.52 2.64
C LEU A 268 -3.61 -1.02 2.52
N ALA A 269 -3.08 -0.60 1.37
CA ALA A 269 -2.94 0.83 1.04
C ALA A 269 -4.33 1.48 0.92
N SER A 270 -4.58 2.58 1.64
CA SER A 270 -5.92 3.08 1.91
C SER A 270 -6.04 4.60 1.75
N VAL A 271 -7.24 5.07 1.41
CA VAL A 271 -7.65 6.44 1.79
C VAL A 271 -7.80 6.48 3.32
N ASP A 272 -7.29 7.53 3.97
CA ASP A 272 -7.35 7.65 5.43
C ASP A 272 -8.80 7.66 5.96
N ALA A 273 -8.99 7.08 7.15
CA ALA A 273 -10.25 7.20 7.87
C ALA A 273 -10.54 8.69 8.18
N ASN A 274 -11.75 9.14 7.84
CA ASN A 274 -12.22 10.52 7.97
C ASN A 274 -11.50 11.58 7.11
N ALA A 275 -10.74 11.20 6.05
CA ALA A 275 -9.97 12.13 5.22
C ALA A 275 -10.78 13.35 4.71
N PHE A 276 -11.97 13.10 4.15
CA PHE A 276 -12.95 14.06 3.63
C PHE A 276 -14.27 14.02 4.43
N TYR A 277 -14.17 13.86 5.75
CA TYR A 277 -15.30 13.77 6.67
C TYR A 277 -16.03 15.11 6.83
N THR A 278 -17.29 15.20 6.41
CA THR A 278 -18.10 16.43 6.51
C THR A 278 -19.02 16.40 7.74
N TYR A 279 -18.60 17.05 8.83
CA TYR A 279 -19.42 17.23 10.04
C TYR A 279 -18.89 18.35 10.94
N GLU A 280 -19.75 19.28 11.36
CA GLU A 280 -19.49 20.33 12.39
C GLU A 280 -18.13 21.07 12.30
N GLY A 281 -17.62 21.29 11.09
CA GLY A 281 -16.38 22.03 10.87
C GLY A 281 -15.96 22.04 9.40
N PRO A 282 -15.24 21.01 8.93
CA PRO A 282 -14.83 20.92 7.53
C PRO A 282 -16.01 20.64 6.58
N ASP A 283 -15.92 21.18 5.37
CA ASP A 283 -16.93 21.06 4.31
C ASP A 283 -16.33 20.46 3.03
N PHE A 284 -16.72 19.23 2.70
CA PHE A 284 -16.35 18.56 1.45
C PHE A 284 -17.56 18.35 0.52
N THR A 285 -18.68 19.06 0.76
CA THR A 285 -19.89 18.97 -0.08
C THR A 285 -19.68 19.50 -1.51
N GLY A 286 -18.61 20.28 -1.73
CA GLY A 286 -18.22 20.79 -3.05
C GLY A 286 -17.57 19.77 -3.99
N ILE A 287 -17.15 18.61 -3.50
CA ILE A 287 -16.47 17.56 -4.29
C ILE A 287 -17.50 16.75 -5.08
N GLN A 288 -17.34 16.60 -6.41
CA GLN A 288 -18.29 15.90 -7.27
C GLN A 288 -17.77 14.58 -7.87
N LYS A 289 -16.46 14.43 -8.07
CA LYS A 289 -15.86 13.17 -8.52
C LYS A 289 -14.50 12.94 -7.87
N VAL A 290 -14.25 11.69 -7.51
CA VAL A 290 -12.94 11.20 -7.04
C VAL A 290 -12.44 10.11 -7.99
N VAL A 291 -11.15 10.18 -8.36
CA VAL A 291 -10.43 9.12 -9.09
C VAL A 291 -9.25 8.68 -8.23
N LEU A 292 -9.22 7.41 -7.83
CA LEU A 292 -8.14 6.80 -7.06
C LEU A 292 -7.25 5.93 -7.98
N PRO A 293 -5.93 5.84 -7.72
CA PRO A 293 -5.05 4.95 -8.46
C PRO A 293 -5.33 3.48 -8.12
N LYS A 294 -4.82 2.55 -8.95
CA LYS A 294 -5.01 1.09 -8.77
C LYS A 294 -4.26 0.54 -7.54
N GLU A 295 -3.32 1.32 -7.02
CA GLU A 295 -2.53 1.06 -5.83
C GLU A 295 -3.37 1.16 -4.54
N VAL A 296 -4.48 1.92 -4.55
CA VAL A 296 -5.40 2.01 -3.40
C VAL A 296 -6.29 0.77 -3.35
N GLN A 297 -6.17 0.04 -2.24
CA GLN A 297 -6.82 -1.24 -1.98
C GLN A 297 -7.97 -1.13 -0.96
N ALA A 298 -7.99 -0.09 -0.12
CA ALA A 298 -9.04 0.17 0.84
C ALA A 298 -9.52 1.64 0.81
N ILE A 299 -10.74 1.87 1.28
CA ILE A 299 -11.27 3.21 1.56
C ILE A 299 -11.73 3.23 3.01
N GLY A 300 -10.96 3.92 3.86
CA GLY A 300 -11.07 3.86 5.31
C GLY A 300 -12.38 4.39 5.89
N GLY A 301 -12.59 4.08 7.18
CA GLY A 301 -13.81 4.42 7.90
C GLY A 301 -14.19 5.89 7.76
N TYR A 302 -15.43 6.14 7.31
CA TYR A 302 -15.99 7.47 7.11
C TYR A 302 -15.20 8.42 6.18
N ALA A 303 -14.31 7.90 5.32
CA ALA A 303 -13.40 8.69 4.49
C ALA A 303 -14.06 9.81 3.65
N PHE A 304 -15.27 9.60 3.13
CA PHE A 304 -16.06 10.58 2.36
C PHE A 304 -17.43 10.86 2.99
N TYR A 305 -17.56 10.68 4.31
CA TYR A 305 -18.83 10.87 5.02
C TYR A 305 -19.47 12.24 4.73
N LYS A 306 -20.74 12.22 4.32
CA LYS A 306 -21.53 13.41 3.94
C LYS A 306 -20.87 14.32 2.88
N CYS A 307 -20.02 13.78 1.99
CA CYS A 307 -19.68 14.44 0.73
C CYS A 307 -20.93 14.50 -0.19
N THR A 308 -21.90 15.35 0.13
CA THR A 308 -23.24 15.33 -0.50
C THR A 308 -23.24 15.71 -1.98
N GLY A 309 -22.22 16.41 -2.47
CA GLY A 309 -22.02 16.68 -3.90
C GLY A 309 -21.41 15.54 -4.70
N LEU A 310 -20.85 14.51 -4.05
CA LEU A 310 -20.11 13.43 -4.70
C LEU A 310 -21.04 12.57 -5.55
N LYS A 311 -20.81 12.55 -6.87
CA LYS A 311 -21.63 11.85 -7.88
C LYS A 311 -21.01 10.55 -8.36
N SER A 312 -19.68 10.50 -8.46
CA SER A 312 -18.93 9.41 -9.08
C SER A 312 -17.64 9.13 -8.33
N VAL A 313 -17.33 7.84 -8.13
CA VAL A 313 -16.05 7.38 -7.59
C VAL A 313 -15.48 6.32 -8.51
N ILE A 314 -14.25 6.53 -8.99
CA ILE A 314 -13.48 5.53 -9.75
C ILE A 314 -12.35 5.04 -8.85
N ALA A 315 -12.36 3.75 -8.52
CA ALA A 315 -11.46 3.14 -7.55
C ALA A 315 -11.13 1.68 -7.94
N PRO A 316 -10.27 1.49 -8.97
CA PRO A 316 -10.13 0.20 -9.65
C PRO A 316 -9.39 -0.88 -8.85
N GLY A 317 -8.57 -0.48 -7.86
CA GLY A 317 -7.82 -1.40 -6.99
C GLY A 317 -8.55 -1.82 -5.71
N VAL A 318 -9.68 -1.17 -5.38
CA VAL A 318 -10.27 -1.28 -4.04
C VAL A 318 -10.98 -2.62 -3.83
N GLN A 319 -10.60 -3.26 -2.72
CA GLN A 319 -11.08 -4.56 -2.22
C GLN A 319 -11.98 -4.38 -0.98
N VAL A 320 -11.72 -3.36 -0.15
CA VAL A 320 -12.47 -3.09 1.09
C VAL A 320 -13.01 -1.66 1.09
N VAL A 321 -14.29 -1.49 1.40
CA VAL A 321 -14.93 -0.20 1.67
C VAL A 321 -15.41 -0.19 3.11
N ASP A 322 -14.76 0.57 3.99
CA ASP A 322 -14.96 0.47 5.43
C ASP A 322 -16.25 1.15 5.95
N GLN A 323 -16.45 1.01 7.27
CA GLN A 323 -17.61 1.55 7.98
C GLN A 323 -17.89 3.01 7.62
N GLY A 324 -19.09 3.26 7.07
CA GLY A 324 -19.57 4.59 6.73
C GLY A 324 -18.79 5.36 5.67
N ALA A 325 -17.87 4.74 4.93
CA ALA A 325 -16.95 5.39 3.99
C ALA A 325 -17.62 6.41 3.04
N PHE A 326 -18.82 6.12 2.53
CA PHE A 326 -19.63 7.00 1.68
C PHE A 326 -20.99 7.38 2.33
N SER A 327 -21.18 7.11 3.62
CA SER A 327 -22.47 7.34 4.28
C SER A 327 -22.90 8.80 4.16
N GLY A 328 -24.09 9.02 3.60
CA GLY A 328 -24.64 10.36 3.33
C GLY A 328 -24.15 11.03 2.03
N CYS A 329 -23.43 10.33 1.14
CA CYS A 329 -23.14 10.83 -0.21
C CYS A 329 -24.41 10.83 -1.09
N SER A 330 -25.34 11.75 -0.81
CA SER A 330 -26.69 11.75 -1.38
C SER A 330 -26.76 12.06 -2.89
N SER A 331 -25.66 12.51 -3.52
CA SER A 331 -25.55 12.64 -4.98
C SER A 331 -24.91 11.44 -5.69
N LEU A 332 -24.42 10.44 -4.95
CA LEU A 332 -23.63 9.34 -5.52
C LEU A 332 -24.52 8.46 -6.40
N THR A 333 -24.27 8.47 -7.71
CA THR A 333 -25.04 7.69 -8.71
C THR A 333 -24.27 6.50 -9.25
N GLU A 334 -22.94 6.56 -9.23
CA GLU A 334 -22.05 5.56 -9.84
C GLU A 334 -20.78 5.31 -9.03
N VAL A 335 -20.44 4.04 -8.87
CA VAL A 335 -19.21 3.57 -8.25
C VAL A 335 -18.53 2.54 -9.16
N GLU A 336 -17.29 2.82 -9.57
CA GLU A 336 -16.47 1.92 -10.39
C GLU A 336 -15.38 1.29 -9.51
N MET A 337 -15.76 0.23 -8.81
CA MET A 337 -14.94 -0.47 -7.82
C MET A 337 -15.24 -1.98 -7.88
N ARG A 338 -14.84 -2.61 -9.00
CA ARG A 338 -15.22 -4.00 -9.33
C ARG A 338 -14.58 -5.06 -8.42
N GLY A 339 -13.44 -4.74 -7.81
CA GLY A 339 -12.68 -5.66 -6.95
C GLY A 339 -13.17 -5.77 -5.51
N VAL A 340 -14.22 -5.03 -5.13
CA VAL A 340 -14.69 -4.96 -3.74
C VAL A 340 -15.23 -6.32 -3.28
N GLN A 341 -14.57 -6.89 -2.28
CA GLN A 341 -14.92 -8.13 -1.59
C GLN A 341 -15.75 -7.86 -0.33
N LYS A 342 -15.55 -6.70 0.31
CA LYS A 342 -16.19 -6.34 1.59
C LYS A 342 -16.73 -4.91 1.59
N VAL A 343 -17.97 -4.77 2.03
CA VAL A 343 -18.66 -3.48 2.24
C VAL A 343 -19.04 -3.36 3.71
N GLY A 344 -18.48 -2.39 4.43
CA GLY A 344 -18.62 -2.23 5.87
C GLY A 344 -19.98 -1.73 6.35
N VAL A 345 -20.12 -1.66 7.68
CA VAL A 345 -21.31 -1.14 8.36
C VAL A 345 -21.64 0.27 7.87
N VAL A 346 -22.89 0.54 7.50
CA VAL A 346 -23.39 1.80 6.93
C VAL A 346 -22.60 2.37 5.73
N ALA A 347 -21.72 1.62 5.07
CA ALA A 347 -20.74 2.13 4.08
C ALA A 347 -21.35 3.05 2.99
N PHE A 348 -22.46 2.66 2.37
CA PHE A 348 -23.22 3.45 1.39
C PHE A 348 -24.60 3.89 1.91
N SER A 349 -24.79 3.90 3.23
CA SER A 349 -26.05 4.31 3.85
C SER A 349 -26.44 5.72 3.42
N SER A 350 -27.70 5.91 3.04
CA SER A 350 -28.24 7.19 2.57
C SER A 350 -27.58 7.76 1.30
N CYS A 351 -26.90 6.93 0.50
CA CYS A 351 -26.55 7.27 -0.90
C CYS A 351 -27.82 7.24 -1.77
N SER A 352 -28.71 8.21 -1.56
CA SER A 352 -30.10 8.17 -2.01
C SER A 352 -30.30 8.29 -3.52
N GLN A 353 -29.25 8.58 -4.30
CA GLN A 353 -29.24 8.54 -5.77
C GLN A 353 -28.48 7.34 -6.36
N LEU A 354 -27.95 6.44 -5.53
CA LEU A 354 -27.23 5.25 -5.98
C LEU A 354 -28.24 4.22 -6.50
N THR A 355 -28.28 4.01 -7.80
CA THR A 355 -29.29 3.17 -8.49
C THR A 355 -28.78 1.79 -8.91
N LYS A 356 -27.47 1.62 -8.94
CA LYS A 356 -26.76 0.39 -9.32
C LYS A 356 -25.49 0.23 -8.47
N VAL A 357 -25.06 -1.01 -8.24
CA VAL A 357 -23.72 -1.37 -7.79
C VAL A 357 -23.19 -2.51 -8.66
N ASN A 358 -21.89 -2.55 -8.90
CA ASN A 358 -21.23 -3.48 -9.81
C ASN A 358 -19.99 -4.08 -9.12
N MET A 359 -20.24 -4.95 -8.14
CA MET A 359 -19.24 -5.56 -7.25
C MET A 359 -19.36 -7.09 -7.36
N PRO A 360 -18.89 -7.71 -8.46
CA PRO A 360 -19.05 -9.15 -8.70
C PRO A 360 -18.31 -10.03 -7.69
N GLU A 361 -17.21 -9.53 -7.11
CA GLU A 361 -16.38 -10.27 -6.15
C GLU A 361 -16.83 -10.09 -4.69
N LEU A 362 -17.95 -9.39 -4.44
CA LEU A 362 -18.47 -9.07 -3.12
C LEU A 362 -18.95 -10.33 -2.39
N THR A 363 -18.41 -10.57 -1.19
CA THR A 363 -18.74 -11.71 -0.31
C THR A 363 -19.41 -11.28 0.99
N GLU A 364 -19.04 -10.11 1.54
CA GLU A 364 -19.53 -9.60 2.84
C GLU A 364 -20.16 -8.21 2.72
N ILE A 365 -21.39 -8.07 3.27
CA ILE A 365 -22.09 -6.78 3.41
C ILE A 365 -22.45 -6.57 4.89
N GLY A 366 -21.88 -5.54 5.51
CA GLY A 366 -22.13 -5.17 6.90
C GLY A 366 -23.50 -4.54 7.16
N ASN A 367 -23.84 -4.41 8.44
CA ASN A 367 -25.12 -3.86 8.91
C ASN A 367 -25.43 -2.49 8.27
N SER A 368 -26.62 -2.33 7.70
CA SER A 368 -27.06 -1.12 6.98
C SER A 368 -26.19 -0.68 5.78
N GLY A 369 -25.32 -1.55 5.25
CA GLY A 369 -24.31 -1.23 4.23
C GLY A 369 -24.81 -0.47 2.98
N PHE A 370 -26.02 -0.75 2.50
CA PHE A 370 -26.69 -0.08 1.37
C PHE A 370 -28.07 0.50 1.74
N SER A 371 -28.34 0.74 3.02
CA SER A 371 -29.66 1.23 3.46
C SER A 371 -29.97 2.64 2.93
N TYR A 372 -31.25 2.94 2.71
CA TYR A 372 -31.74 4.22 2.15
C TYR A 372 -31.14 4.60 0.77
N THR A 373 -30.65 3.63 0.00
CA THR A 373 -30.23 3.81 -1.39
C THR A 373 -31.42 3.73 -2.37
N SER A 374 -31.19 4.09 -3.64
CA SER A 374 -32.17 3.97 -4.73
C SER A 374 -31.90 2.77 -5.64
N LEU A 375 -31.21 1.73 -5.15
CA LEU A 375 -30.90 0.52 -5.90
C LEU A 375 -32.17 -0.08 -6.51
N THR A 376 -32.14 -0.39 -7.81
CA THR A 376 -33.29 -0.96 -8.53
C THR A 376 -33.26 -2.49 -8.55
N LYS A 377 -32.05 -3.08 -8.58
CA LYS A 377 -31.80 -4.51 -8.45
C LYS A 377 -30.60 -4.77 -7.52
N VAL A 378 -30.66 -5.87 -6.77
CA VAL A 378 -29.49 -6.50 -6.13
C VAL A 378 -29.20 -7.80 -6.87
N ASP A 379 -27.98 -7.95 -7.40
CA ASP A 379 -27.56 -9.11 -8.21
C ASP A 379 -26.11 -9.48 -7.85
N LEU A 380 -25.94 -10.19 -6.73
CA LEU A 380 -24.63 -10.36 -6.09
C LEU A 380 -24.37 -11.86 -5.81
N PRO A 381 -23.95 -12.64 -6.84
CA PRO A 381 -23.92 -14.11 -6.79
C PRO A 381 -22.84 -14.73 -5.90
N ASN A 382 -21.96 -13.90 -5.31
CA ASN A 382 -20.86 -14.34 -4.44
C ASN A 382 -21.05 -13.96 -2.96
N VAL A 383 -22.09 -13.19 -2.63
CA VAL A 383 -22.36 -12.78 -1.25
C VAL A 383 -22.82 -13.99 -0.43
N THR A 384 -22.14 -14.21 0.69
CA THR A 384 -22.48 -15.23 1.70
C THR A 384 -22.99 -14.60 2.99
N THR A 385 -22.52 -13.38 3.30
CA THR A 385 -22.74 -12.72 4.60
C THR A 385 -23.46 -11.39 4.40
N VAL A 386 -24.67 -11.24 4.96
CA VAL A 386 -25.48 -10.02 4.86
C VAL A 386 -26.01 -9.59 6.23
N GLY A 387 -25.55 -8.43 6.69
CA GLY A 387 -25.94 -7.85 7.96
C GLY A 387 -27.42 -7.41 8.04
N GLY A 388 -27.87 -7.18 9.28
CA GLY A 388 -29.17 -6.56 9.54
C GLY A 388 -29.29 -5.17 8.90
N SER A 389 -30.49 -4.83 8.46
CA SER A 389 -30.82 -3.60 7.71
C SER A 389 -29.99 -3.36 6.43
N ALA A 390 -29.18 -4.30 5.92
CA ALA A 390 -28.21 -4.01 4.84
C ALA A 390 -28.82 -3.34 3.59
N PHE A 391 -30.05 -3.67 3.22
CA PHE A 391 -30.83 -3.03 2.15
C PHE A 391 -32.10 -2.35 2.67
N SER A 392 -32.15 -1.99 3.95
CA SER A 392 -33.31 -1.33 4.58
C SER A 392 -33.72 -0.09 3.79
N THR A 393 -35.02 0.06 3.57
CA THR A 393 -35.63 1.25 2.98
C THR A 393 -35.16 1.55 1.55
N CYS A 394 -34.67 0.54 0.80
CA CYS A 394 -34.40 0.63 -0.64
C CYS A 394 -35.73 0.67 -1.44
N LYS A 395 -36.46 1.79 -1.36
CA LYS A 395 -37.83 1.95 -1.89
C LYS A 395 -37.95 1.80 -3.42
N GLN A 396 -36.83 1.73 -4.13
CA GLN A 396 -36.74 1.56 -5.59
C GLN A 396 -36.40 0.13 -6.02
N LEU A 397 -36.03 -0.75 -5.07
CA LEU A 397 -35.60 -2.12 -5.32
C LEU A 397 -36.78 -2.99 -5.75
N THR A 398 -36.64 -3.72 -6.86
CA THR A 398 -37.70 -4.59 -7.41
C THR A 398 -37.34 -6.08 -7.45
N GLU A 399 -36.04 -6.41 -7.51
CA GLU A 399 -35.53 -7.78 -7.67
C GLU A 399 -34.25 -7.99 -6.84
N VAL A 400 -34.19 -9.09 -6.09
CA VAL A 400 -33.03 -9.52 -5.29
C VAL A 400 -32.58 -10.92 -5.70
N ASN A 401 -31.31 -11.08 -6.05
CA ASN A 401 -30.65 -12.35 -6.31
C ASN A 401 -29.41 -12.50 -5.41
N LEU A 402 -29.51 -13.39 -4.41
CA LEU A 402 -28.46 -13.67 -3.42
C LEU A 402 -28.41 -15.19 -3.17
N PRO A 403 -27.82 -15.97 -4.10
CA PRO A 403 -27.96 -17.43 -4.13
C PRO A 403 -27.31 -18.16 -2.94
N LYS A 404 -26.21 -17.63 -2.39
CA LYS A 404 -25.33 -18.29 -1.40
C LYS A 404 -25.51 -17.82 0.04
N VAL A 405 -26.55 -17.02 0.32
CA VAL A 405 -26.78 -16.46 1.66
C VAL A 405 -27.65 -17.43 2.46
N THR A 406 -27.15 -17.89 3.60
CA THR A 406 -27.87 -18.79 4.50
C THR A 406 -28.73 -18.07 5.54
N THR A 407 -28.37 -16.83 5.89
CA THR A 407 -29.01 -16.06 6.96
C THR A 407 -29.30 -14.64 6.50
N ILE A 408 -30.57 -14.20 6.61
CA ILE A 408 -31.03 -12.87 6.20
C ILE A 408 -31.42 -12.06 7.44
N GLY A 409 -30.45 -11.32 7.99
CA GLY A 409 -30.60 -10.58 9.24
C GLY A 409 -30.56 -11.50 10.47
N GLU A 410 -30.87 -10.96 11.64
CA GLU A 410 -30.73 -11.64 12.92
C GLU A 410 -32.11 -11.89 13.56
N ILE A 411 -32.31 -13.03 14.21
CA ILE A 411 -33.43 -13.24 15.13
C ILE A 411 -32.93 -12.83 16.52
N ALA A 412 -33.42 -11.70 17.04
CA ALA A 412 -32.97 -11.20 18.33
C ALA A 412 -33.70 -11.88 19.50
N ASP A 413 -32.99 -12.08 20.61
CA ASP A 413 -33.53 -12.61 21.87
C ASP A 413 -34.75 -11.78 22.35
N GLU A 414 -35.61 -12.35 23.20
CA GLU A 414 -36.76 -11.63 23.77
C GLU A 414 -36.31 -10.48 24.67
N ASP A 415 -35.21 -10.67 25.41
CA ASP A 415 -34.57 -9.67 26.28
C ASP A 415 -33.62 -8.71 25.53
N ALA A 416 -33.54 -8.78 24.19
CA ALA A 416 -32.60 -7.98 23.41
C ALA A 416 -32.88 -6.46 23.50
N THR A 417 -32.00 -5.73 24.17
CA THR A 417 -32.09 -4.27 24.41
C THR A 417 -31.96 -3.41 23.15
N SER A 418 -31.52 -4.01 22.03
CA SER A 418 -31.52 -3.42 20.70
C SER A 418 -31.84 -4.51 19.68
N ARG A 419 -32.81 -4.27 18.80
CA ARG A 419 -33.09 -5.14 17.65
C ARG A 419 -32.59 -4.44 16.39
N ILE A 420 -31.69 -5.08 15.66
CA ILE A 420 -31.28 -4.60 14.34
C ILE A 420 -32.47 -4.79 13.38
N GLY A 421 -32.71 -3.81 12.50
CA GLY A 421 -33.82 -3.89 11.55
C GLY A 421 -33.62 -5.00 10.51
N GLY A 422 -34.73 -5.45 9.91
CA GLY A 422 -34.69 -6.49 8.89
C GLY A 422 -33.99 -6.06 7.60
N THR A 423 -33.22 -6.98 7.01
CA THR A 423 -32.31 -6.74 5.88
C THR A 423 -32.93 -6.04 4.69
N PHE A 424 -34.19 -6.34 4.32
CA PHE A 424 -34.94 -5.71 3.22
C PHE A 424 -36.18 -4.95 3.71
N ASN A 425 -36.27 -4.59 5.00
CA ASN A 425 -37.47 -3.92 5.50
C ASN A 425 -37.75 -2.60 4.75
N TYR A 426 -39.02 -2.30 4.54
CA TYR A 426 -39.51 -1.15 3.76
C TYR A 426 -38.99 -1.04 2.31
N CYS A 427 -38.53 -2.14 1.70
CA CYS A 427 -38.33 -2.23 0.24
C CYS A 427 -39.68 -2.30 -0.49
N SER A 428 -40.42 -1.19 -0.47
CA SER A 428 -41.85 -1.13 -0.85
C SER A 428 -42.18 -1.47 -2.31
N LYS A 429 -41.17 -1.68 -3.16
CA LYS A 429 -41.32 -2.09 -4.57
C LYS A 429 -40.74 -3.48 -4.88
N LEU A 430 -40.23 -4.20 -3.87
CA LEU A 430 -39.62 -5.51 -4.06
C LEU A 430 -40.69 -6.51 -4.50
N GLU A 431 -40.63 -6.97 -5.75
CA GLU A 431 -41.57 -7.93 -6.32
C GLU A 431 -41.04 -9.36 -6.33
N LYS A 432 -39.72 -9.54 -6.44
CA LYS A 432 -39.07 -10.85 -6.58
C LYS A 432 -37.87 -11.01 -5.66
N VAL A 433 -37.74 -12.19 -5.07
CA VAL A 433 -36.57 -12.61 -4.29
C VAL A 433 -36.11 -14.00 -4.74
N TYR A 434 -34.79 -14.20 -4.87
CA TYR A 434 -34.17 -15.50 -5.11
C TYR A 434 -33.14 -15.76 -4.01
N LEU A 435 -33.50 -16.68 -3.11
CA LEU A 435 -32.86 -16.96 -1.83
C LEU A 435 -32.92 -18.48 -1.51
N PRO A 436 -32.34 -19.34 -2.35
CA PRO A 436 -32.52 -20.79 -2.26
C PRO A 436 -31.87 -21.40 -1.01
N GLU A 437 -30.72 -20.90 -0.56
CA GLU A 437 -29.92 -21.47 0.54
C GLU A 437 -30.27 -20.89 1.92
N VAL A 438 -31.25 -19.98 2.04
CA VAL A 438 -31.62 -19.34 3.31
C VAL A 438 -32.27 -20.33 4.28
N THR A 439 -31.59 -20.64 5.39
CA THR A 439 -32.10 -21.40 6.53
C THR A 439 -32.81 -20.52 7.55
N THR A 440 -32.34 -19.28 7.73
CA THR A 440 -32.80 -18.39 8.82
C THR A 440 -33.23 -17.03 8.26
N LEU A 441 -34.52 -16.72 8.39
CA LEU A 441 -35.08 -15.42 8.03
C LEU A 441 -35.25 -14.57 9.30
N GLY A 442 -34.42 -13.55 9.46
CA GLY A 442 -34.33 -12.72 10.66
C GLY A 442 -35.55 -11.82 10.91
N ASP A 443 -35.48 -11.10 12.04
CA ASP A 443 -36.51 -10.16 12.47
C ASP A 443 -36.78 -9.09 11.41
N MET A 444 -38.04 -8.86 11.13
CA MET A 444 -38.55 -7.85 10.20
C MET A 444 -37.99 -7.96 8.77
N ALA A 445 -37.36 -9.08 8.38
CA ALA A 445 -36.50 -9.20 7.19
C ALA A 445 -37.10 -8.61 5.90
N PHE A 446 -38.39 -8.83 5.64
CA PHE A 446 -39.16 -8.27 4.53
C PHE A 446 -40.31 -7.35 4.99
N SER A 447 -40.35 -6.95 6.26
CA SER A 447 -41.41 -6.12 6.84
C SER A 447 -41.66 -4.86 6.00
N GLY A 448 -42.86 -4.70 5.45
CA GLY A 448 -43.24 -3.59 4.58
C GLY A 448 -42.84 -3.72 3.11
N CYS A 449 -42.47 -4.90 2.62
CA CYS A 449 -42.30 -5.19 1.19
C CYS A 449 -43.65 -5.29 0.46
N LYS A 450 -44.34 -4.15 0.37
CA LYS A 450 -45.75 -4.05 -0.07
C LYS A 450 -46.04 -4.55 -1.49
N ALA A 451 -45.03 -4.70 -2.34
CA ALA A 451 -45.17 -5.19 -3.72
C ALA A 451 -44.82 -6.69 -3.88
N LEU A 452 -44.33 -7.35 -2.83
CA LEU A 452 -43.94 -8.76 -2.88
C LEU A 452 -45.18 -9.63 -3.05
N LYS A 453 -45.22 -10.46 -4.09
CA LYS A 453 -46.39 -11.27 -4.48
C LYS A 453 -46.29 -12.72 -4.03
N GLU A 454 -45.09 -13.25 -4.02
CA GLU A 454 -44.77 -14.63 -3.68
C GLU A 454 -43.42 -14.69 -2.97
N ILE A 455 -43.26 -15.65 -2.07
CA ILE A 455 -41.97 -15.99 -1.47
C ILE A 455 -41.84 -17.50 -1.31
N GLU A 456 -40.72 -18.04 -1.78
CA GLU A 456 -40.33 -19.43 -1.63
C GLU A 456 -38.92 -19.48 -1.06
N LEU A 457 -38.77 -20.09 0.12
CA LEU A 457 -37.49 -20.32 0.79
C LEU A 457 -37.39 -21.82 1.11
N PRO A 458 -36.79 -22.65 0.23
CA PRO A 458 -36.88 -24.09 0.34
C PRO A 458 -36.08 -24.66 1.53
N GLU A 459 -35.02 -23.96 1.96
CA GLU A 459 -34.18 -24.36 3.09
C GLU A 459 -34.58 -23.72 4.44
N ALA A 460 -35.55 -22.80 4.47
CA ALA A 460 -35.85 -22.02 5.67
C ALA A 460 -36.47 -22.86 6.79
N THR A 461 -35.80 -22.91 7.94
CA THR A 461 -36.25 -23.57 9.17
C THR A 461 -36.84 -22.59 10.19
N GLU A 462 -36.33 -21.36 10.24
CA GLU A 462 -36.64 -20.38 11.29
C GLU A 462 -37.05 -19.02 10.70
N ILE A 463 -38.19 -18.48 11.16
CA ILE A 463 -38.79 -17.24 10.69
C ILE A 463 -38.99 -16.27 11.88
N GLY A 464 -38.25 -15.16 11.91
CA GLY A 464 -38.18 -14.21 13.03
C GLY A 464 -39.39 -13.29 13.23
N LEU A 465 -39.30 -12.42 14.25
CA LEU A 465 -40.34 -11.46 14.62
C LEU A 465 -40.75 -10.58 13.43
N SER A 466 -42.04 -10.56 13.08
CA SER A 466 -42.58 -9.69 12.03
C SER A 466 -41.91 -9.84 10.65
N ALA A 467 -41.28 -10.99 10.36
CA ALA A 467 -40.41 -11.17 9.18
C ALA A 467 -41.08 -10.83 7.83
N LEU A 468 -42.40 -11.05 7.68
CA LEU A 468 -43.19 -10.74 6.48
C LEU A 468 -44.30 -9.71 6.75
N MET A 469 -44.28 -9.02 7.89
CA MET A 469 -45.33 -8.09 8.31
C MET A 469 -45.60 -7.01 7.25
N ASN A 470 -46.85 -6.64 7.01
CA ASN A 470 -47.25 -5.56 6.10
C ASN A 470 -46.79 -5.77 4.63
N CYS A 471 -46.54 -7.02 4.22
CA CYS A 471 -46.42 -7.41 2.81
C CYS A 471 -47.82 -7.50 2.18
N SER A 472 -48.47 -6.33 2.00
CA SER A 472 -49.89 -6.24 1.67
C SER A 472 -50.32 -6.87 0.33
N SER A 473 -49.40 -7.14 -0.59
CA SER A 473 -49.66 -7.84 -1.87
C SER A 473 -49.19 -9.30 -1.90
N LEU A 474 -48.74 -9.86 -0.78
CA LEU A 474 -48.23 -11.23 -0.70
C LEU A 474 -49.39 -12.23 -0.82
N VAL A 475 -49.46 -12.94 -1.94
CA VAL A 475 -50.54 -13.89 -2.29
C VAL A 475 -50.21 -15.31 -1.82
N SER A 476 -48.93 -15.71 -1.96
CA SER A 476 -48.46 -17.09 -1.74
C SER A 476 -47.14 -17.14 -0.97
N VAL A 477 -47.03 -18.11 -0.05
CA VAL A 477 -45.85 -18.36 0.80
C VAL A 477 -45.55 -19.86 0.80
N ARG A 478 -44.36 -20.27 0.33
CA ARG A 478 -43.88 -21.68 0.39
C ARG A 478 -42.63 -21.80 1.27
N LEU A 479 -42.79 -22.46 2.42
CA LEU A 479 -41.76 -22.67 3.43
C LEU A 479 -41.74 -24.15 3.85
N PRO A 480 -41.16 -25.05 3.02
CA PRO A 480 -41.29 -26.49 3.17
C PRO A 480 -40.52 -27.09 4.35
N LYS A 481 -39.58 -26.35 4.96
CA LYS A 481 -38.77 -26.79 6.11
C LYS A 481 -39.02 -25.99 7.39
N ALA A 482 -39.91 -25.00 7.38
CA ALA A 482 -40.07 -24.07 8.50
C ALA A 482 -40.76 -24.71 9.70
N THR A 483 -40.03 -24.78 10.83
CA THR A 483 -40.47 -25.36 12.10
C THR A 483 -40.64 -24.32 13.21
N TYR A 484 -40.09 -23.11 13.05
CA TYR A 484 -40.25 -22.01 13.99
C TYR A 484 -40.74 -20.72 13.33
N PHE A 485 -41.75 -20.11 13.92
CA PHE A 485 -42.27 -18.79 13.57
C PHE A 485 -42.37 -17.90 14.81
N GLY A 486 -41.82 -16.69 14.72
CA GLY A 486 -41.94 -15.65 15.74
C GLY A 486 -43.32 -14.99 15.79
N ARG A 487 -43.46 -13.97 16.64
CA ARG A 487 -44.64 -13.10 16.69
C ARG A 487 -44.82 -12.32 15.38
N ASP A 488 -46.06 -11.97 15.05
CA ASP A 488 -46.44 -11.00 14.01
C ASP A 488 -45.92 -11.23 12.58
N VAL A 489 -45.43 -12.43 12.25
CA VAL A 489 -44.81 -12.77 10.94
C VAL A 489 -45.67 -12.34 9.76
N PHE A 490 -46.97 -12.65 9.78
CA PHE A 490 -47.90 -12.39 8.68
C PHE A 490 -48.90 -11.26 8.95
N THR A 491 -48.71 -10.47 10.03
CA THR A 491 -49.59 -9.35 10.39
C THR A 491 -49.72 -8.38 9.21
N SER A 492 -50.97 -8.06 8.81
CA SER A 492 -51.29 -7.22 7.64
C SER A 492 -50.82 -7.74 6.27
N CYS A 493 -50.71 -9.06 6.07
CA CYS A 493 -50.59 -9.67 4.75
C CYS A 493 -51.97 -9.83 4.07
N GLU A 494 -52.64 -8.71 3.80
CA GLU A 494 -54.07 -8.64 3.42
C GLU A 494 -54.45 -9.44 2.15
N ALA A 495 -53.51 -9.63 1.21
CA ALA A 495 -53.70 -10.41 -0.01
C ALA A 495 -53.42 -11.92 0.13
N LEU A 496 -52.98 -12.40 1.31
CA LEU A 496 -52.54 -13.78 1.47
C LEU A 496 -53.71 -14.74 1.26
N SER A 497 -53.51 -15.70 0.36
CA SER A 497 -54.52 -16.68 -0.02
C SER A 497 -53.98 -18.11 -0.10
N GLN A 498 -52.66 -18.29 -0.13
CA GLN A 498 -51.99 -19.60 -0.15
C GLN A 498 -50.83 -19.62 0.84
N LEU A 499 -50.77 -20.66 1.67
CA LEU A 499 -49.68 -20.88 2.63
C LEU A 499 -49.31 -22.36 2.62
N TYR A 500 -48.04 -22.69 2.33
CA TYR A 500 -47.54 -24.06 2.25
C TYR A 500 -46.45 -24.27 3.32
N LEU A 501 -46.81 -24.92 4.43
CA LEU A 501 -45.90 -25.29 5.52
C LEU A 501 -45.77 -26.82 5.55
N LEU A 502 -44.80 -27.32 4.78
CA LEU A 502 -44.64 -28.76 4.50
C LEU A 502 -43.61 -29.46 5.40
N ALA A 503 -43.24 -28.84 6.53
CA ALA A 503 -42.27 -29.38 7.46
C ALA A 503 -42.74 -30.71 8.07
N GLU A 504 -41.84 -31.70 8.12
CA GLU A 504 -42.12 -33.02 8.70
C GLU A 504 -42.24 -32.97 10.23
N GLY A 505 -41.46 -32.09 10.87
CA GLY A 505 -41.38 -31.90 12.31
C GLY A 505 -42.58 -31.19 12.93
N GLY A 506 -42.44 -30.76 14.18
CA GLY A 506 -43.43 -29.86 14.80
C GLY A 506 -43.32 -28.44 14.23
N ILE A 507 -44.45 -27.80 13.97
CA ILE A 507 -44.51 -26.38 13.58
C ILE A 507 -44.84 -25.57 14.83
N SER A 508 -43.90 -24.77 15.30
CA SER A 508 -44.03 -23.85 16.43
C SER A 508 -44.41 -22.46 15.91
N VAL A 509 -45.50 -21.91 16.42
CA VAL A 509 -45.99 -20.55 16.12
C VAL A 509 -46.27 -19.81 17.42
N GLN A 510 -46.22 -18.49 17.38
CA GLN A 510 -46.61 -17.61 18.49
C GLN A 510 -48.07 -17.16 18.35
N ASN A 511 -48.67 -16.73 19.46
CA ASN A 511 -50.04 -16.24 19.54
C ASN A 511 -50.38 -15.00 18.67
N THR A 512 -49.40 -14.36 18.03
CA THR A 512 -49.62 -13.31 17.03
C THR A 512 -49.01 -13.61 15.66
N THR A 513 -48.49 -14.82 15.39
CA THR A 513 -47.81 -15.15 14.11
C THR A 513 -48.66 -14.80 12.87
N PHE A 514 -49.97 -14.98 12.96
CA PHE A 514 -50.94 -14.68 11.89
C PHE A 514 -51.73 -13.37 12.15
N GLY A 515 -51.14 -12.46 12.94
CA GLY A 515 -51.76 -11.23 13.42
C GLY A 515 -52.90 -11.47 14.41
N SER A 516 -53.74 -10.46 14.62
CA SER A 516 -54.98 -10.63 15.38
C SER A 516 -55.92 -11.62 14.67
N ALA A 517 -56.75 -12.33 15.44
CA ALA A 517 -57.40 -13.59 15.06
C ALA A 517 -58.10 -13.64 13.68
N ASP A 518 -58.59 -12.49 13.20
CA ASP A 518 -59.35 -12.34 11.96
C ASP A 518 -58.55 -11.80 10.75
N SER A 519 -57.27 -11.44 10.90
CA SER A 519 -56.58 -10.56 9.94
C SER A 519 -56.29 -11.17 8.55
N ILE A 520 -56.02 -12.49 8.47
CA ILE A 520 -55.69 -13.19 7.21
C ILE A 520 -56.37 -14.57 7.07
N ALA A 521 -56.51 -15.34 8.16
CA ALA A 521 -56.81 -16.78 8.09
C ALA A 521 -58.08 -17.12 7.27
N LYS A 522 -59.13 -16.29 7.37
CA LYS A 522 -60.41 -16.46 6.67
C LYS A 522 -60.32 -16.48 5.14
N ASN A 523 -59.20 -16.03 4.57
CA ASN A 523 -58.96 -15.98 3.11
C ASN A 523 -57.96 -17.05 2.62
N VAL A 524 -57.21 -17.70 3.52
CA VAL A 524 -56.05 -18.53 3.18
C VAL A 524 -56.43 -20.01 3.06
N ASP A 525 -56.13 -20.60 1.90
CA ASP A 525 -56.04 -22.05 1.70
C ASP A 525 -54.69 -22.53 2.26
N PHE A 526 -54.72 -23.20 3.41
CA PHE A 526 -53.55 -23.60 4.16
C PHE A 526 -53.17 -25.05 3.85
N THR A 527 -51.94 -25.29 3.42
CA THR A 527 -51.44 -26.61 3.04
C THR A 527 -50.35 -27.09 3.98
N LEU A 528 -50.56 -28.27 4.55
CA LEU A 528 -49.67 -28.92 5.51
C LEU A 528 -49.05 -30.20 4.92
N ASN A 529 -47.95 -30.67 5.51
CA ASN A 529 -47.34 -31.96 5.17
C ASN A 529 -48.35 -33.12 5.34
N ALA A 530 -48.37 -34.05 4.38
CA ALA A 530 -49.30 -35.19 4.35
C ALA A 530 -49.27 -36.05 5.63
N ASN A 531 -48.11 -36.16 6.31
CA ASN A 531 -47.97 -36.90 7.57
C ASN A 531 -48.82 -36.28 8.70
N LYS A 532 -49.09 -34.97 8.67
CA LYS A 532 -49.94 -34.26 9.66
C LYS A 532 -51.41 -34.66 9.58
N LYS A 533 -51.85 -35.31 8.50
CA LYS A 533 -53.23 -35.75 8.31
C LYS A 533 -53.70 -36.79 9.35
N GLY A 534 -52.76 -37.54 9.93
CA GLY A 534 -53.01 -38.55 10.96
C GLY A 534 -52.78 -38.09 12.41
N GLU A 535 -52.17 -36.91 12.61
CA GLU A 535 -52.02 -36.35 13.96
C GLU A 535 -53.40 -35.95 14.53
N THR A 536 -53.57 -36.08 15.85
CA THR A 536 -54.83 -35.74 16.52
C THR A 536 -55.09 -34.24 16.42
N TRP A 537 -55.99 -33.84 15.51
CA TRP A 537 -56.39 -32.44 15.29
C TRP A 537 -56.76 -31.71 16.59
N ASN A 538 -57.32 -32.42 17.57
CA ASN A 538 -57.67 -31.90 18.89
C ASN A 538 -56.47 -31.54 19.79
N GLU A 539 -55.23 -31.93 19.45
CA GLU A 539 -54.01 -31.58 20.19
C GLU A 539 -53.18 -30.52 19.48
N PHE A 540 -53.26 -30.45 18.15
CA PHE A 540 -52.64 -29.41 17.34
C PHE A 540 -53.41 -28.08 17.45
N TRP A 541 -54.72 -28.10 17.20
CA TRP A 541 -55.56 -26.90 17.05
C TRP A 541 -56.13 -26.33 18.36
N GLN A 542 -56.01 -27.05 19.49
CA GLN A 542 -56.47 -26.56 20.80
C GLN A 542 -55.42 -25.72 21.55
N ARG A 543 -54.17 -25.68 21.07
CA ARG A 543 -53.12 -24.83 21.64
C ARG A 543 -53.45 -23.36 21.37
N GLU A 544 -53.14 -22.47 22.32
CA GLU A 544 -53.67 -21.10 22.32
C GLU A 544 -53.18 -20.25 21.14
N GLU A 545 -52.08 -20.64 20.50
CA GLU A 545 -51.47 -19.97 19.36
C GLU A 545 -52.16 -20.29 18.03
N TRP A 546 -52.90 -21.42 17.95
CA TRP A 546 -53.76 -21.78 16.81
C TRP A 546 -55.25 -21.48 17.07
N LYS A 547 -55.63 -21.38 18.35
CA LYS A 547 -57.00 -21.26 18.89
C LYS A 547 -57.66 -19.92 18.59
N GLY A 548 -58.19 -19.79 17.38
CA GLY A 548 -58.97 -18.63 16.93
C GLY A 548 -58.90 -18.39 15.42
N HIS A 549 -57.85 -18.90 14.77
CA HIS A 549 -57.64 -18.76 13.34
C HIS A 549 -58.52 -19.75 12.55
N ALA A 550 -59.63 -19.26 12.02
CA ALA A 550 -60.51 -20.02 11.13
C ALA A 550 -60.00 -19.92 9.68
N TRP A 551 -59.33 -20.96 9.20
CA TRP A 551 -58.80 -21.07 7.83
C TRP A 551 -59.89 -21.29 6.79
N LYS A 552 -59.73 -20.73 5.58
CA LYS A 552 -60.67 -20.90 4.45
C LYS A 552 -60.78 -22.36 4.01
N SER A 553 -59.63 -23.02 3.89
CA SER A 553 -59.53 -24.47 3.73
C SER A 553 -58.21 -24.98 4.32
N ILE A 554 -58.15 -26.26 4.67
CA ILE A 554 -56.91 -26.94 5.05
C ILE A 554 -56.74 -28.15 4.13
N SER A 555 -55.57 -28.24 3.50
CA SER A 555 -55.20 -29.31 2.58
C SER A 555 -53.89 -29.98 2.98
N PHE A 556 -53.59 -31.13 2.37
CA PHE A 556 -52.44 -31.97 2.73
C PHE A 556 -51.68 -32.39 1.47
N ALA A 557 -50.37 -32.17 1.45
CA ALA A 557 -49.48 -32.46 0.33
C ALA A 557 -48.19 -33.16 0.79
N GLU A 558 -47.61 -33.97 -0.09
CA GLU A 558 -46.20 -34.38 0.03
C GLU A 558 -45.29 -33.16 -0.29
N ASN A 559 -44.02 -33.24 0.11
CA ASN A 559 -43.09 -32.09 0.19
C ASN A 559 -42.47 -31.69 -1.16
#